data_AF-A0A954DHI1-F1
#
_entry.id   AF-A0A954DHI1-F1
#
_cell.length_a   1.000
_cell.length_b   1.000
_cell.length_c   1.000
_cell.angle_alpha   90.00
_cell.angle_beta   90.00
_cell.angle_gamma   90.00
#
_symmetry.space_group_name_H-M   'P 1'
#
loop_
_entity.id
_entity.type
_entity.pdbx_description
1 polymer ?
#
loop_
_entity_poly.entity_id
_entity_poly.type
_entity_poly.pdbx_seq_one_letter_code
_entity_poly.pdbx_strand_id
1 'polypeptide(L)'
;MPHLNELHEKYGERGLVIIGVSDEDEGKIQSVFVEERGAKYPIVKINGGDVSNYGIKFYPSYYCIDPEGAVFSVPDDRMPSDAQIEELLANVQLAPKLPDGSQYDSLRKYWEKRDYAKLRDHIDKTLEKEDLEADVKEVFTAQKTSLDKLVQSQAKRVAKLAAGPDYYASTLSLRKIERDWKGFDVADAAKKELARMNSDSQIKKEIAASKAFEKLCSRFDRNSQSQAKKLAKAIPGFLKRYGGTYAAAQAQKLLEK
;
A
#
# COMPACT_ATOMS: atom_id res chain seq x y z
N MET A 1 22.80 4.32 -7.83
CA MET A 1 22.42 5.58 -7.15
C MET A 1 22.06 6.69 -8.13
N PRO A 2 22.86 7.00 -9.19
CA PRO A 2 22.51 8.06 -10.15
C PRO A 2 21.10 7.90 -10.73
N HIS A 3 20.76 6.67 -11.13
CA HIS A 3 19.45 6.37 -11.70
C HIS A 3 18.27 6.55 -10.71
N LEU A 4 18.47 6.28 -9.41
CA LEU A 4 17.41 6.54 -8.42
C LEU A 4 17.23 8.04 -8.18
N ASN A 5 18.30 8.83 -8.26
CA ASN A 5 18.20 10.29 -8.24
C ASN A 5 17.45 10.80 -9.48
N GLU A 6 17.73 10.25 -10.67
CA GLU A 6 17.01 10.58 -11.91
C GLU A 6 15.52 10.26 -11.81
N LEU A 7 15.16 9.06 -11.31
CA LEU A 7 13.77 8.69 -11.09
C LEU A 7 13.09 9.60 -10.06
N HIS A 8 13.78 9.93 -8.97
CA HIS A 8 13.25 10.85 -7.96
C HIS A 8 12.99 12.25 -8.54
N GLU A 9 13.91 12.75 -9.35
CA GLU A 9 13.80 14.06 -10.00
C GLU A 9 12.68 14.07 -11.06
N LYS A 10 12.58 13.00 -11.86
CA LYS A 10 11.59 12.87 -12.94
C LYS A 10 10.16 12.66 -12.43
N TYR A 11 9.98 11.90 -11.35
CA TYR A 11 8.66 11.42 -10.92
C TYR A 11 8.27 11.85 -9.49
N GLY A 12 9.17 12.46 -8.73
CA GLY A 12 8.93 12.84 -7.33
C GLY A 12 7.73 13.77 -7.16
N GLU A 13 7.63 14.81 -7.98
CA GLU A 13 6.49 15.73 -7.95
C GLU A 13 5.17 15.10 -8.41
N ARG A 14 5.27 13.99 -9.15
CA ARG A 14 4.12 13.20 -9.63
C ARG A 14 3.69 12.14 -8.62
N GLY A 15 4.42 12.02 -7.50
CA GLY A 15 4.09 11.18 -6.36
C GLY A 15 4.90 9.89 -6.24
N LEU A 16 5.96 9.71 -7.04
CA LEU A 16 6.93 8.65 -6.76
C LEU A 16 7.73 9.00 -5.50
N VAL A 17 7.68 8.12 -4.51
CA VAL A 17 8.52 8.21 -3.32
C VAL A 17 9.55 7.07 -3.37
N ILE A 18 10.83 7.42 -3.32
CA ILE A 18 11.93 6.47 -3.20
C ILE A 18 12.40 6.48 -1.74
N ILE A 19 12.52 5.31 -1.13
CA ILE A 19 13.03 5.14 0.22
C ILE A 19 14.19 4.14 0.15
N GLY A 20 15.39 4.60 0.45
CA GLY A 20 16.52 3.71 0.68
C GLY A 20 16.35 3.02 2.02
N VAL A 21 16.50 1.70 2.08
CA VAL A 21 16.41 0.94 3.33
C VAL A 21 17.73 0.22 3.55
N SER A 22 18.33 0.39 4.73
CA SER A 22 19.62 -0.19 5.05
C SER A 22 19.67 -0.67 6.50
N ASP A 23 20.33 -1.79 6.76
CA ASP A 23 20.64 -2.30 8.10
C ASP A 23 22.09 -1.99 8.52
N GLU A 24 22.84 -1.27 7.68
CA GLU A 24 24.20 -0.80 7.96
C GLU A 24 24.22 0.27 9.06
N ASP A 25 25.41 0.48 9.64
CA ASP A 25 25.61 1.55 10.61
C ASP A 25 25.39 2.94 10.02
N GLU A 26 24.82 3.83 10.84
CA GLU A 26 24.43 5.18 10.43
C GLU A 26 25.60 5.98 9.86
N GLY A 27 26.78 5.87 10.47
CA GLY A 27 27.99 6.52 9.98
C GLY A 27 28.39 6.07 8.56
N LYS A 28 28.17 4.80 8.23
CA LYS A 28 28.43 4.25 6.88
C LYS A 28 27.33 4.63 5.90
N ILE A 29 26.08 4.71 6.35
CA ILE A 29 24.98 5.23 5.53
C ILE A 29 25.27 6.68 5.13
N GLN A 30 25.65 7.51 6.11
CA GLN A 30 25.95 8.91 5.91
C GLN A 30 27.14 9.11 4.98
N SER A 31 28.31 8.54 5.30
CA SER A 31 29.52 8.78 4.51
C SER A 31 29.41 8.22 3.09
N VAL A 32 28.92 6.99 2.92
CA VAL A 32 28.95 6.33 1.62
C VAL A 32 27.75 6.70 0.76
N PHE A 33 26.52 6.71 1.31
CA PHE A 33 25.32 6.85 0.49
C PHE A 33 24.86 8.31 0.38
N VAL A 34 24.98 9.10 1.44
CA VAL A 34 24.59 10.50 1.44
C VAL A 34 25.71 11.37 0.88
N GLU A 35 26.92 11.29 1.44
CA GLU A 35 28.03 12.19 1.09
C GLU A 35 28.73 11.77 -0.21
N GLU A 36 29.26 10.55 -0.29
CA GLU A 36 30.01 10.10 -1.47
C GLU A 36 29.13 9.87 -2.70
N ARG A 37 27.95 9.26 -2.51
CA ARG A 37 27.05 8.88 -3.61
C ARG A 37 25.93 9.88 -3.88
N GLY A 38 25.79 10.91 -3.06
CA GLY A 38 24.85 12.02 -3.28
C GLY A 38 23.39 11.59 -3.37
N ALA A 39 22.93 10.68 -2.52
CA ALA A 39 21.52 10.27 -2.52
C ALA A 39 20.59 11.47 -2.26
N LYS A 40 19.62 11.71 -3.16
CA LYS A 40 18.65 12.81 -3.06
C LYS A 40 17.31 12.41 -2.42
N TYR A 41 17.18 11.16 -2.00
CA TYR A 41 15.96 10.59 -1.44
C TYR A 41 16.21 10.10 0.00
N PRO A 42 15.15 10.00 0.82
CA PRO A 42 15.30 9.57 2.22
C PRO A 42 15.87 8.16 2.32
N ILE A 43 16.80 7.96 3.26
CA ILE A 43 17.34 6.66 3.64
C ILE A 43 16.94 6.38 5.08
N VAL A 44 16.40 5.19 5.33
CA VAL A 44 15.93 4.75 6.64
C VAL A 44 16.81 3.59 7.11
N LYS A 45 17.37 3.74 8.32
CA LYS A 45 18.05 2.65 9.03
C LYS A 45 17.01 1.73 9.66
N ILE A 46 17.17 0.43 9.45
CA ILE A 46 16.35 -0.61 10.08
C ILE A 46 17.23 -1.57 10.88
N ASN A 47 16.61 -2.37 11.75
CA ASN A 47 17.32 -3.50 12.34
C ASN A 47 17.44 -4.60 11.30
N GLY A 48 18.59 -5.30 11.23
CA GLY A 48 18.79 -6.37 10.24
C GLY A 48 17.76 -7.51 10.31
N GLY A 49 17.14 -7.72 11.48
CA GLY A 49 16.02 -8.65 11.64
C GLY A 49 14.77 -8.27 10.85
N ASP A 50 14.53 -6.98 10.61
CA ASP A 50 13.32 -6.47 9.94
C ASP A 50 13.36 -6.71 8.43
N VAL A 51 14.55 -6.84 7.83
CA VAL A 51 14.76 -7.21 6.42
C VAL A 51 14.09 -8.54 6.10
N SER A 52 14.12 -9.48 7.05
CA SER A 52 13.57 -10.84 6.87
C SER A 52 12.06 -10.84 6.63
N ASN A 53 11.33 -9.86 7.19
CA ASN A 53 9.89 -9.70 7.00
C ASN A 53 9.53 -9.36 5.55
N TYR A 54 10.46 -8.75 4.81
CA TYR A 54 10.30 -8.41 3.40
C TYR A 54 10.81 -9.52 2.47
N GLY A 55 11.29 -10.65 2.98
CA GLY A 55 11.73 -11.78 2.15
C GLY A 55 12.90 -11.44 1.19
N ILE A 56 13.68 -10.41 1.53
CA ILE A 56 14.86 -9.99 0.77
C ILE A 56 15.94 -11.06 0.90
N LYS A 57 16.56 -11.42 -0.23
CA LYS A 57 17.58 -12.49 -0.32
C LYS A 57 18.95 -12.01 -0.81
N PHE A 58 19.02 -10.83 -1.40
CA PHE A 58 20.22 -10.27 -1.99
C PHE A 58 20.14 -8.74 -1.97
N TYR A 59 21.29 -8.08 -2.10
CA TYR A 59 21.38 -6.62 -2.17
C TYR A 59 22.11 -6.20 -3.46
N PRO A 60 21.66 -5.14 -4.15
CA PRO A 60 20.42 -4.39 -3.90
C PRO A 60 19.17 -5.21 -4.27
N SER A 61 18.05 -4.92 -3.60
CA SER A 61 16.72 -5.41 -3.96
C SER A 61 15.75 -4.24 -4.05
N TYR A 62 14.88 -4.25 -5.05
CA TYR A 62 13.85 -3.24 -5.26
C TYR A 62 12.46 -3.80 -4.99
N TYR A 63 11.66 -3.03 -4.26
CA TYR A 63 10.26 -3.30 -4.01
C TYR A 63 9.43 -2.11 -4.47
N CYS A 64 8.43 -2.38 -5.30
CA CYS A 64 7.45 -1.37 -5.71
C CYS A 64 6.16 -1.55 -4.92
N ILE A 65 5.66 -0.44 -4.40
CA ILE A 65 4.37 -0.35 -3.69
C ILE A 65 3.48 0.54 -4.56
N ASP A 66 2.27 0.09 -4.83
CA ASP A 66 1.29 0.87 -5.59
C ASP A 66 0.72 2.04 -4.77
N PRO A 67 0.05 3.02 -5.39
CA PRO A 67 -0.52 4.17 -4.69
C PRO A 67 -1.56 3.80 -3.62
N GLU A 68 -2.16 2.62 -3.73
CA GLU A 68 -3.11 2.07 -2.75
C GLU A 68 -2.42 1.43 -1.54
N GLY A 69 -1.09 1.31 -1.56
CA GLY A 69 -0.26 0.75 -0.50
C GLY A 69 -0.15 -0.78 -0.54
N ALA A 70 -0.50 -1.41 -1.65
CA ALA A 70 -0.28 -2.83 -1.88
C ALA A 70 1.07 -3.08 -2.58
N VAL A 71 1.65 -4.25 -2.32
CA VAL A 71 2.92 -4.65 -2.93
C VAL A 71 2.68 -4.96 -4.41
N PHE A 72 3.27 -4.14 -5.29
CA PHE A 72 3.16 -4.30 -6.74
C PHE A 72 4.15 -5.32 -7.30
N SER A 73 5.38 -5.36 -6.76
CA SER A 73 6.43 -6.27 -7.20
C SER A 73 6.98 -7.11 -6.05
N VAL A 74 7.54 -8.27 -6.37
CA VAL A 74 8.43 -9.03 -5.46
C VAL A 74 9.81 -8.34 -5.40
N PRO A 75 10.68 -8.65 -4.42
CA PRO A 75 12.02 -8.08 -4.41
C PRO A 75 12.76 -8.62 -5.64
N ASP A 76 13.30 -7.71 -6.44
CA ASP A 76 14.03 -8.01 -7.66
C ASP A 76 15.35 -7.21 -7.69
N ASP A 77 16.36 -7.68 -8.42
CA ASP A 77 17.61 -6.95 -8.65
C ASP A 77 17.44 -5.82 -9.68
N ARG A 78 16.30 -5.81 -10.38
CA ARG A 78 15.93 -4.80 -11.37
C ARG A 78 15.02 -3.74 -10.76
N MET A 79 15.33 -2.50 -11.06
CA MET A 79 14.43 -1.38 -10.80
C MET A 79 13.16 -1.50 -11.65
N PRO A 80 12.02 -0.93 -11.20
CA PRO A 80 10.85 -0.79 -12.06
C PRO A 80 11.24 0.00 -13.32
N SER A 81 10.71 -0.44 -14.46
CA SER A 81 10.84 0.31 -15.71
C SER A 81 10.00 1.60 -15.67
N ASP A 82 10.39 2.59 -16.47
CA ASP A 82 9.61 3.82 -16.66
C ASP A 82 8.14 3.54 -17.00
N ALA A 83 7.87 2.53 -17.83
CA ALA A 83 6.49 2.15 -18.18
C ALA A 83 5.69 1.67 -16.96
N GLN A 84 6.31 0.89 -16.07
CA GLN A 84 5.66 0.45 -14.83
C GLN A 84 5.46 1.61 -13.85
N ILE A 85 6.44 2.53 -13.76
CA ILE A 85 6.29 3.73 -12.95
C ILE A 85 5.14 4.58 -13.48
N GLU A 86 5.07 4.82 -14.79
CA GLU A 86 3.98 5.57 -15.43
C GLU A 86 2.60 4.92 -15.21
N GLU A 87 2.51 3.59 -15.31
CA GLU A 87 1.29 2.84 -15.01
C GLU A 87 0.83 3.05 -13.55
N LEU A 88 1.77 3.01 -12.60
CA LEU A 88 1.47 3.25 -11.19
C LEU A 88 1.10 4.72 -10.93
N LEU A 89 1.84 5.65 -11.52
CA LEU A 89 1.59 7.09 -11.41
C LEU A 89 0.23 7.49 -11.97
N ALA A 90 -0.31 6.78 -12.97
CA ALA A 90 -1.65 7.04 -13.50
C ALA A 90 -2.76 6.87 -12.44
N ASN A 91 -2.49 6.09 -11.38
CA ASN A 91 -3.40 5.89 -10.26
C ASN A 91 -3.03 6.71 -9.03
N VAL A 92 -1.91 7.44 -9.05
CA VAL A 92 -1.55 8.36 -7.98
C VAL A 92 -2.52 9.53 -7.97
N GLN A 93 -3.06 9.79 -6.79
CA GLN A 93 -3.91 10.94 -6.55
C GLN A 93 -3.23 11.82 -5.51
N LEU A 94 -2.53 12.84 -6.01
CA LEU A 94 -2.04 13.91 -5.17
C LEU A 94 -3.19 14.89 -4.94
N ALA A 95 -3.46 15.24 -3.68
CA ALA A 95 -4.31 16.38 -3.40
C ALA A 95 -3.68 17.61 -4.07
N PRO A 96 -4.46 18.51 -4.70
CA PRO A 96 -3.92 19.71 -5.32
C PRO A 96 -3.16 20.50 -4.26
N LYS A 97 -1.96 20.99 -4.60
CA LYS A 97 -1.20 21.88 -3.71
C LYS A 97 -2.11 23.08 -3.37
N LEU A 98 -2.47 23.19 -2.09
CA LEU A 98 -3.33 24.27 -1.60
C LEU A 98 -2.54 25.57 -1.57
N PRO A 99 -3.14 26.71 -1.96
CA PRO A 99 -2.48 28.01 -1.83
C PRO A 99 -2.18 28.33 -0.37
N ASP A 100 -1.21 29.21 -0.15
CA ASP A 100 -0.95 29.79 1.16
C ASP A 100 -2.15 30.67 1.58
N GLY A 101 -2.42 30.74 2.88
CA GLY A 101 -3.54 31.52 3.43
C GLY A 101 -4.32 30.75 4.49
N SER A 102 -4.67 31.43 5.58
CA SER A 102 -5.31 30.81 6.75
C SER A 102 -6.70 30.25 6.44
N GLN A 103 -7.36 30.75 5.39
CA GLN A 103 -8.65 30.21 4.92
C GLN A 103 -8.56 28.74 4.47
N TYR A 104 -7.37 28.25 4.11
CA TYR A 104 -7.14 26.88 3.68
C TYR A 104 -6.59 25.95 4.78
N ASP A 105 -6.35 26.47 5.99
CA ASP A 105 -5.74 25.69 7.09
C ASP A 105 -6.59 24.49 7.50
N SER A 106 -7.92 24.64 7.48
CA SER A 106 -8.84 23.55 7.79
C SER A 106 -8.77 22.45 6.72
N LEU A 107 -8.70 22.81 5.43
CA LEU A 107 -8.51 21.85 4.34
C LEU A 107 -7.19 21.08 4.51
N ARG A 108 -6.07 21.78 4.71
CA ARG A 108 -4.75 21.16 4.96
C ARG A 108 -4.83 20.16 6.11
N LYS A 109 -5.35 20.60 7.25
CA LYS A 109 -5.49 19.78 8.46
C LYS A 109 -6.34 18.52 8.23
N TYR A 110 -7.46 18.62 7.51
CA TYR A 110 -8.32 17.45 7.25
C TYR A 110 -7.68 16.49 6.25
N TRP A 111 -6.98 16.98 5.23
CA TRP A 111 -6.20 16.16 4.32
C TRP A 111 -5.07 15.40 5.03
N GLU A 112 -4.26 16.11 5.83
CA GLU A 112 -3.14 15.53 6.59
C GLU A 112 -3.62 14.43 7.54
N LYS A 113 -4.74 14.68 8.24
CA LYS A 113 -5.32 13.72 9.18
C LYS A 113 -6.17 12.64 8.52
N ARG A 114 -6.38 12.71 7.19
CA ARG A 114 -7.28 11.83 6.43
C ARG A 114 -8.71 11.81 7.02
N ASP A 115 -9.17 12.93 7.55
CA ASP A 115 -10.53 13.09 8.10
C ASP A 115 -11.48 13.46 6.96
N TYR A 116 -11.71 12.49 6.05
CA TYR A 116 -12.44 12.74 4.81
C TYR A 116 -13.89 13.17 5.02
N ALA A 117 -14.52 12.73 6.12
CA ALA A 117 -15.88 13.13 6.44
C ALA A 117 -15.95 14.63 6.76
N LYS A 118 -15.06 15.14 7.62
CA LYS A 118 -14.98 16.58 7.91
C LYS A 118 -14.48 17.37 6.73
N LEU A 119 -13.58 16.81 5.93
CA LEU A 119 -13.12 17.43 4.69
C LEU A 119 -14.30 17.68 3.73
N ARG A 120 -15.12 16.66 3.45
CA ARG A 120 -16.31 16.78 2.58
C ARG A 120 -17.27 17.83 3.12
N ASP A 121 -17.64 17.72 4.39
CA ASP A 121 -18.57 18.65 5.05
C ASP A 121 -18.05 20.10 5.00
N HIS A 122 -16.76 20.31 5.26
CA HIS A 122 -16.15 21.64 5.18
C HIS A 122 -16.12 22.19 3.76
N ILE A 123 -15.82 21.34 2.76
CA ILE A 123 -15.82 21.72 1.36
C ILE A 123 -17.24 22.14 0.92
N ASP A 124 -18.23 21.29 1.18
CA ASP A 124 -19.62 21.51 0.78
C ASP A 124 -20.17 22.80 1.41
N LYS A 125 -20.02 22.96 2.74
CA LYS A 125 -20.47 24.17 3.46
C LYS A 125 -19.77 25.45 2.99
N THR A 126 -18.53 25.35 2.53
CA THR A 126 -17.82 26.54 2.02
C THR A 126 -18.32 26.91 0.64
N LEU A 127 -18.53 25.92 -0.24
CA LEU A 127 -19.06 26.12 -1.59
C LEU A 127 -20.53 26.58 -1.62
N GLU A 128 -21.29 26.33 -0.56
CA GLU A 128 -22.67 26.82 -0.38
C GLU A 128 -22.76 28.32 -0.06
N LYS A 129 -21.67 28.99 0.31
CA LYS A 129 -21.67 30.42 0.61
C LYS A 129 -21.87 31.25 -0.67
N GLU A 130 -22.86 32.14 -0.68
CA GLU A 130 -23.18 32.98 -1.83
C GLU A 130 -22.07 34.00 -2.14
N ASP A 131 -21.38 34.48 -1.11
CA ASP A 131 -20.40 35.58 -1.19
C ASP A 131 -18.95 35.09 -1.36
N LEU A 132 -18.75 33.84 -1.81
CA LEU A 132 -17.42 33.25 -1.88
C LEU A 132 -16.60 33.87 -3.02
N GLU A 133 -15.40 34.35 -2.69
CA GLU A 133 -14.43 34.85 -3.68
C GLU A 133 -14.15 33.78 -4.76
N ALA A 134 -13.98 34.23 -6.01
CA ALA A 134 -13.94 33.33 -7.17
C ALA A 134 -12.75 32.36 -7.12
N ASP A 135 -11.59 32.83 -6.68
CA ASP A 135 -10.38 32.04 -6.49
C ASP A 135 -10.54 31.01 -5.36
N VAL A 136 -11.15 31.39 -4.24
CA VAL A 136 -11.46 30.47 -3.14
C VAL A 136 -12.43 29.40 -3.63
N LYS A 137 -13.47 29.77 -4.40
CA LYS A 137 -14.43 28.84 -4.99
C LYS A 137 -13.76 27.84 -5.93
N GLU A 138 -12.83 28.30 -6.76
CA GLU A 138 -12.05 27.44 -7.66
C GLU A 138 -11.24 26.41 -6.87
N VAL A 139 -10.51 26.85 -5.84
CA VAL A 139 -9.70 25.97 -4.99
C VAL A 139 -10.58 24.90 -4.34
N PHE A 140 -11.67 25.29 -3.67
CA PHE A 140 -12.55 24.35 -2.98
C PHE A 140 -13.24 23.37 -3.96
N THR A 141 -13.57 23.82 -5.17
CA THR A 141 -14.11 22.96 -6.24
C THR A 141 -13.08 21.93 -6.72
N ALA A 142 -11.82 22.33 -6.88
CA ALA A 142 -10.73 21.43 -7.23
C ALA A 142 -10.47 20.39 -6.12
N GLN A 143 -10.56 20.79 -4.85
CA GLN A 143 -10.46 19.88 -3.71
C GLN A 143 -11.61 18.88 -3.65
N LYS A 144 -12.86 19.33 -3.92
CA LYS A 144 -14.03 18.44 -4.04
C LYS A 144 -13.80 17.37 -5.10
N THR A 145 -13.39 17.80 -6.30
CA THR A 145 -13.09 16.90 -7.42
C THR A 145 -12.01 15.87 -7.07
N SER A 146 -11.00 16.29 -6.31
CA SER A 146 -9.90 15.40 -5.89
C SER A 146 -10.38 14.38 -4.85
N LEU A 147 -11.21 14.79 -3.90
CA LEU A 147 -11.86 13.88 -2.96
C LEU A 147 -12.78 12.88 -3.68
N ASP A 148 -13.57 13.32 -4.64
CA ASP A 148 -14.47 12.45 -5.41
C ASP A 148 -13.69 11.41 -6.21
N LYS A 149 -12.57 11.78 -6.82
CA LYS A 149 -11.65 10.83 -7.49
C LYS A 149 -11.09 9.79 -6.53
N LEU A 150 -10.79 10.17 -5.28
CA LEU A 150 -10.30 9.23 -4.28
C LEU A 150 -11.40 8.24 -3.89
N VAL A 151 -12.62 8.74 -3.67
CA VAL A 151 -13.80 7.89 -3.38
C VAL A 151 -14.02 6.90 -4.52
N GLN A 152 -13.96 7.34 -5.78
CA GLN A 152 -14.09 6.46 -6.94
C GLN A 152 -12.97 5.41 -7.03
N SER A 153 -11.72 5.79 -6.74
CA SER A 153 -10.61 4.82 -6.67
C SER A 153 -10.85 3.78 -5.58
N GLN A 154 -11.29 4.20 -4.38
CA GLN A 154 -11.61 3.27 -3.32
C GLN A 154 -12.79 2.36 -3.68
N ALA A 155 -13.79 2.85 -4.42
CA ALA A 155 -14.90 2.01 -4.89
C ALA A 155 -14.39 0.90 -5.84
N LYS A 156 -13.49 1.24 -6.78
CA LYS A 156 -12.81 0.25 -7.63
C LYS A 156 -11.97 -0.73 -6.80
N ARG A 157 -11.28 -0.24 -5.78
CA ARG A 157 -10.48 -1.06 -4.87
C ARG A 157 -11.36 -2.03 -4.08
N VAL A 158 -12.51 -1.61 -3.57
CA VAL A 158 -13.48 -2.49 -2.90
C VAL A 158 -13.90 -3.62 -3.83
N ALA A 159 -14.25 -3.32 -5.09
CA ALA A 159 -14.61 -4.33 -6.08
C ALA A 159 -13.46 -5.32 -6.37
N LYS A 160 -12.22 -4.81 -6.52
CA LYS A 160 -11.02 -5.64 -6.72
C LYS A 160 -10.77 -6.57 -5.52
N LEU A 161 -10.83 -6.05 -4.31
CA LEU A 161 -10.65 -6.84 -3.07
C LEU A 161 -11.78 -7.87 -2.90
N ALA A 162 -13.00 -7.53 -3.31
CA ALA A 162 -14.16 -8.43 -3.25
C ALA A 162 -14.02 -9.66 -4.16
N ALA A 163 -13.29 -9.52 -5.27
CA ALA A 163 -13.08 -10.59 -6.24
C ALA A 163 -12.14 -11.70 -5.74
N GLY A 164 -11.30 -11.43 -4.74
CA GLY A 164 -10.27 -12.37 -4.28
C GLY A 164 -9.05 -12.42 -5.23
N PRO A 165 -8.28 -13.52 -5.26
CA PRO A 165 -8.48 -14.77 -4.52
C PRO A 165 -7.97 -14.72 -3.06
N ASP A 166 -7.18 -13.73 -2.67
CA ASP A 166 -6.70 -13.59 -1.29
C ASP A 166 -7.74 -12.91 -0.39
N TYR A 167 -8.75 -13.68 0.01
CA TYR A 167 -9.85 -13.15 0.81
C TYR A 167 -9.41 -12.72 2.22
N TYR A 168 -8.36 -13.30 2.79
CA TYR A 168 -7.90 -12.90 4.13
C TYR A 168 -7.27 -11.49 4.09
N ALA A 169 -6.29 -11.26 3.22
CA ALA A 169 -5.71 -9.92 3.03
C ALA A 169 -6.76 -8.90 2.58
N SER A 170 -7.72 -9.34 1.76
CA SER A 170 -8.84 -8.52 1.32
C SER A 170 -9.72 -8.09 2.49
N THR A 171 -10.04 -8.96 3.44
CA THR A 171 -10.84 -8.59 4.63
C THR A 171 -10.14 -7.54 5.50
N LEU A 172 -8.81 -7.61 5.65
CA LEU A 172 -8.05 -6.61 6.40
C LEU A 172 -8.11 -5.24 5.71
N SER A 173 -7.95 -5.23 4.38
CA SER A 173 -8.03 -4.03 3.56
C SER A 173 -9.43 -3.42 3.57
N LEU A 174 -10.48 -4.24 3.42
CA LEU A 174 -11.87 -3.78 3.44
C LEU A 174 -12.27 -3.19 4.79
N ARG A 175 -11.83 -3.78 5.92
CA ARG A 175 -12.06 -3.19 7.26
C ARG A 175 -11.39 -1.83 7.42
N LYS A 176 -10.19 -1.68 6.85
CA LYS A 176 -9.51 -0.39 6.83
C LYS A 176 -10.31 0.64 6.03
N ILE A 177 -10.83 0.26 4.86
CA ILE A 177 -11.68 1.13 4.03
C ILE A 177 -12.96 1.51 4.77
N GLU A 178 -13.68 0.55 5.36
CA GLU A 178 -14.90 0.79 6.15
C GLU A 178 -14.66 1.85 7.25
N ARG A 179 -13.53 1.75 7.96
CA ARG A 179 -13.16 2.69 9.03
C ARG A 179 -12.76 4.07 8.48
N ASP A 180 -11.82 4.10 7.54
CA ASP A 180 -11.19 5.35 7.08
C ASP A 180 -12.15 6.19 6.23
N TRP A 181 -13.15 5.56 5.60
CA TRP A 181 -14.13 6.21 4.72
C TRP A 181 -15.53 6.28 5.32
N LYS A 182 -15.64 6.23 6.65
CA LYS A 182 -16.93 6.33 7.34
C LYS A 182 -17.69 7.59 6.90
N GLY A 183 -18.95 7.42 6.50
CA GLY A 183 -19.80 8.50 5.97
C GLY A 183 -19.78 8.66 4.44
N PHE A 184 -19.07 7.77 3.74
CA PHE A 184 -19.11 7.62 2.29
C PHE A 184 -19.68 6.26 1.90
N ASP A 185 -20.35 6.20 0.74
CA ASP A 185 -20.93 4.97 0.20
C ASP A 185 -19.91 3.84 0.03
N VAL A 186 -18.63 4.18 -0.18
CA VAL A 186 -17.56 3.19 -0.28
C VAL A 186 -17.33 2.41 1.01
N ALA A 187 -17.54 3.03 2.19
CA ALA A 187 -17.48 2.31 3.46
C ALA A 187 -18.65 1.33 3.61
N ASP A 188 -19.85 1.71 3.16
CA ASP A 188 -21.02 0.82 3.17
C ASP A 188 -20.85 -0.33 2.18
N ALA A 189 -20.27 -0.07 1.00
CA ALA A 189 -19.89 -1.11 0.05
C ALA A 189 -18.86 -2.08 0.65
N ALA A 190 -17.81 -1.57 1.31
CA ALA A 190 -16.81 -2.40 1.98
C ALA A 190 -17.44 -3.27 3.08
N LYS A 191 -18.32 -2.68 3.90
CA LYS A 191 -19.08 -3.39 4.94
C LYS A 191 -19.97 -4.49 4.37
N LYS A 192 -20.65 -4.23 3.25
CA LYS A 192 -21.48 -5.21 2.55
C LYS A 192 -20.64 -6.40 2.06
N GLU A 193 -19.48 -6.14 1.47
CA GLU A 193 -18.57 -7.19 1.01
C GLU A 193 -18.00 -8.00 2.19
N LEU A 194 -17.64 -7.37 3.31
CA LEU A 194 -17.23 -8.07 4.52
C LEU A 194 -18.34 -9.01 5.04
N ALA A 195 -19.59 -8.58 5.04
CA ALA A 195 -20.73 -9.40 5.44
C ALA A 195 -20.93 -10.59 4.48
N ARG A 196 -20.80 -10.38 3.16
CA ARG A 196 -20.85 -11.44 2.14
C ARG A 196 -19.75 -12.47 2.37
N MET A 197 -18.49 -12.03 2.51
CA MET A 197 -17.34 -12.91 2.76
C MET A 197 -17.49 -13.72 4.05
N ASN A 198 -18.09 -13.15 5.10
CA ASN A 198 -18.35 -13.85 6.35
C ASN A 198 -19.52 -14.85 6.25
N SER A 199 -20.42 -14.67 5.28
CA SER A 199 -21.57 -15.55 5.09
C SER A 199 -21.23 -16.74 4.18
N ASP A 200 -20.40 -16.52 3.17
CA ASP A 200 -19.96 -17.52 2.20
C ASP A 200 -19.03 -18.58 2.82
N SER A 201 -19.43 -19.86 2.75
CA SER A 201 -18.70 -20.97 3.36
C SER A 201 -17.38 -21.28 2.66
N GLN A 202 -17.30 -21.08 1.34
CA GLN A 202 -16.08 -21.28 0.58
C GLN A 202 -15.08 -20.18 0.89
N ILE A 203 -15.52 -18.91 0.91
CA ILE A 203 -14.65 -17.78 1.28
C ILE A 203 -14.17 -17.92 2.72
N LYS A 204 -15.02 -18.36 3.66
CA LYS A 204 -14.58 -18.67 5.04
C LYS A 204 -13.47 -19.72 5.08
N LYS A 205 -13.56 -20.75 4.24
CA LYS A 205 -12.50 -21.77 4.11
C LYS A 205 -11.21 -21.17 3.55
N GLU A 206 -11.28 -20.31 2.53
CA GLU A 206 -10.13 -19.58 1.98
C GLU A 206 -9.45 -18.71 3.06
N ILE A 207 -10.24 -17.92 3.79
CA ILE A 207 -9.76 -17.07 4.88
C ILE A 207 -9.05 -17.90 5.96
N ALA A 208 -9.63 -19.02 6.36
CA ALA A 208 -9.04 -19.92 7.34
C ALA A 208 -7.72 -20.53 6.83
N ALA A 209 -7.67 -20.89 5.54
CA ALA A 209 -6.47 -21.42 4.90
C ALA A 209 -5.35 -20.38 4.85
N SER A 210 -5.61 -19.14 4.39
CA SER A 210 -4.63 -18.05 4.36
C SER A 210 -4.09 -17.74 5.76
N LYS A 211 -4.95 -17.61 6.77
CA LYS A 211 -4.51 -17.37 8.15
C LYS A 211 -3.66 -18.52 8.70
N ALA A 212 -4.02 -19.76 8.38
CA ALA A 212 -3.24 -20.94 8.79
C ALA A 212 -1.88 -20.98 8.06
N PHE A 213 -1.83 -20.56 6.80
CA PHE A 213 -0.60 -20.48 6.02
C PHE A 213 0.35 -19.40 6.53
N GLU A 214 -0.15 -18.18 6.80
CA GLU A 214 0.65 -17.13 7.42
C GLU A 214 1.24 -17.59 8.77
N LYS A 215 0.43 -18.22 9.62
CA LYS A 215 0.88 -18.78 10.90
C LYS A 215 1.85 -19.95 10.72
N LEU A 216 1.79 -20.66 9.61
CA LEU A 216 2.77 -21.71 9.29
C LEU A 216 4.10 -21.06 8.93
N CYS A 217 4.09 -20.11 7.99
CA CYS A 217 5.27 -19.39 7.54
C CYS A 217 5.95 -18.62 8.68
N SER A 218 5.19 -17.98 9.58
CA SER A 218 5.75 -17.18 10.67
C SER A 218 6.56 -17.98 11.70
N ARG A 219 6.52 -19.32 11.66
CA ARG A 219 7.30 -20.19 12.57
C ARG A 219 8.70 -20.49 12.06
N PHE A 220 8.98 -20.17 10.80
CA PHE A 220 10.22 -20.53 10.14
C PHE A 220 10.85 -19.30 9.52
N ASP A 221 12.14 -19.12 9.76
CA ASP A 221 12.94 -18.18 9.00
C ASP A 221 13.14 -18.73 7.58
N ARG A 222 12.63 -18.01 6.58
CA ARG A 222 12.67 -18.44 5.18
C ARG A 222 14.03 -18.20 4.52
N ASN A 223 14.90 -17.40 5.14
CA ASN A 223 16.24 -17.12 4.64
C ASN A 223 17.26 -18.11 5.19
N SER A 224 16.98 -18.76 6.33
CA SER A 224 17.78 -19.88 6.82
C SER A 224 17.47 -21.17 6.06
N GLN A 225 18.45 -21.73 5.36
CA GLN A 225 18.30 -22.98 4.60
C GLN A 225 17.76 -24.14 5.45
N SER A 226 18.15 -24.22 6.72
CA SER A 226 17.68 -25.25 7.65
C SER A 226 16.19 -25.08 7.99
N GLN A 227 15.76 -23.84 8.26
CA GLN A 227 14.37 -23.54 8.59
C GLN A 227 13.47 -23.60 7.35
N ALA A 228 13.96 -23.19 6.17
CA ALA A 228 13.28 -23.37 4.89
C ALA A 228 13.02 -24.85 4.59
N LYS A 229 13.99 -25.74 4.83
CA LYS A 229 13.78 -27.21 4.73
C LYS A 229 12.73 -27.73 5.71
N LYS A 230 12.67 -27.19 6.93
CA LYS A 230 11.64 -27.56 7.91
C LYS A 230 10.25 -27.07 7.49
N LEU A 231 10.15 -25.86 6.95
CA LEU A 231 8.91 -25.34 6.37
C LEU A 231 8.44 -26.23 5.20
N ALA A 232 9.34 -26.59 4.29
CA ALA A 232 9.03 -27.49 3.18
C ALA A 232 8.48 -28.85 3.66
N LYS A 233 9.02 -29.39 4.75
CA LYS A 233 8.49 -30.62 5.39
C LYS A 233 7.12 -30.44 6.04
N ALA A 234 6.77 -29.23 6.46
CA ALA A 234 5.48 -28.93 7.10
C ALA A 234 4.36 -28.63 6.07
N ILE A 235 4.70 -28.15 4.87
CA ILE A 235 3.75 -27.79 3.82
C ILE A 235 2.83 -28.96 3.39
N PRO A 236 3.29 -30.22 3.20
CA PRO A 236 2.41 -31.32 2.82
C PRO A 236 1.22 -31.53 3.78
N GLY A 237 1.45 -31.36 5.09
CA GLY A 237 0.38 -31.42 6.10
C GLY A 237 -0.64 -30.28 5.94
N PHE A 238 -0.17 -29.09 5.59
CA PHE A 238 -1.03 -27.96 5.25
C PHE A 238 -1.85 -28.21 3.98
N LEU A 239 -1.21 -28.70 2.91
CA LEU A 239 -1.86 -29.01 1.63
C LEU A 239 -2.95 -30.08 1.78
N LYS A 240 -2.71 -31.11 2.61
CA LYS A 240 -3.72 -32.14 2.91
C LYS A 240 -4.99 -31.55 3.54
N ARG A 241 -4.84 -30.51 4.37
CA ARG A 241 -5.96 -29.87 5.10
C ARG A 241 -6.67 -28.79 4.30
N TYR A 242 -5.94 -28.04 3.49
CA TYR A 242 -6.45 -26.86 2.79
C TYR A 242 -6.35 -26.96 1.26
N GLY A 243 -6.26 -28.18 0.73
CA GLY A 243 -6.22 -28.42 -0.71
C GLY A 243 -7.34 -27.69 -1.47
N GLY A 244 -7.00 -27.18 -2.65
CA GLY A 244 -7.90 -26.41 -3.52
C GLY A 244 -8.07 -24.94 -3.13
N THR A 245 -7.40 -24.44 -2.08
CA THR A 245 -7.45 -23.02 -1.69
C THR A 245 -6.35 -22.20 -2.35
N TYR A 246 -6.53 -20.89 -2.42
CA TYR A 246 -5.49 -19.96 -2.87
C TYR A 246 -4.22 -20.09 -2.03
N ALA A 247 -4.36 -20.21 -0.71
CA ALA A 247 -3.24 -20.41 0.20
C ALA A 247 -2.51 -21.74 -0.05
N ALA A 248 -3.22 -22.81 -0.42
CA ALA A 248 -2.59 -24.07 -0.83
C ALA A 248 -1.80 -23.92 -2.14
N ALA A 249 -2.31 -23.18 -3.12
CA ALA A 249 -1.55 -22.88 -4.33
C ALA A 249 -0.28 -22.07 -4.02
N GLN A 250 -0.34 -21.11 -3.10
CA GLN A 250 0.84 -20.36 -2.65
C GLN A 250 1.84 -21.27 -1.90
N ALA A 251 1.35 -22.17 -1.04
CA ALA A 251 2.19 -23.13 -0.34
C ALA A 251 2.89 -24.09 -1.30
N GLN A 252 2.20 -24.55 -2.36
CA GLN A 252 2.77 -25.42 -3.37
C GLN A 252 3.94 -24.74 -4.10
N LYS A 253 3.80 -23.46 -4.48
CA LYS A 253 4.88 -22.68 -5.10
C LYS A 253 6.14 -22.54 -4.24
N LEU A 254 6.03 -22.70 -2.91
CA LEU A 254 7.20 -22.71 -2.03
C LEU A 254 7.98 -24.02 -2.06
N LEU A 255 7.38 -25.13 -2.52
CA LEU A 255 8.07 -26.41 -2.69
C LEU A 255 8.83 -26.50 -4.02
N GLU A 256 8.45 -25.70 -5.00
CA GLU A 256 9.04 -25.65 -6.34
C GLU A 256 10.31 -24.78 -6.41
N LYS A 257 10.67 -24.10 -5.30
CA LYS A 257 11.84 -23.21 -5.17
C LYS A 257 12.91 -23.84 -4.29
#